data_AF-A0A960YTQ9-F1
#
_entry.id   AF-A0A960YTQ9-F1
#
_cell.length_a   1.000
_cell.length_b   1.000
_cell.length_c   1.000
_cell.angle_alpha   90.00
_cell.angle_beta   90.00
_cell.angle_gamma   90.00
#
_symmetry.space_group_name_H-M   'P 1'
#
loop_
_entity.id
_entity.type
_entity.pdbx_description
1 polymer ?
#
loop_
_entity_poly.entity_id
_entity_poly.type
_entity_poly.pdbx_seq_one_letter_code
_entity_poly.pdbx_strand_id
1 'polypeptide(L)' 'MNEKTAKLINKYALAKGSNAKSIKREWNTLTAREKYERRQAMLKELQGNS' A
#
# COMPACT_ATOMS: atom_id res chain seq x y z
N MET A 1 -9.14 5.63 6.03
CA MET A 1 -7.70 5.25 5.92
C MET A 1 -6.88 6.23 6.75
N ASN A 2 -5.85 5.77 7.48
CA ASN A 2 -4.97 6.66 8.26
C ASN A 2 -3.91 7.32 7.37
N GLU A 3 -3.41 8.50 7.73
CA GLU A 3 -2.39 9.26 6.99
C GLU A 3 -1.11 8.45 6.71
N LYS A 4 -0.67 7.64 7.69
CA LYS A 4 0.49 6.74 7.53
C LYS A 4 0.30 5.73 6.39
N THR A 5 -0.91 5.18 6.26
CA THR A 5 -1.26 4.26 5.18
C THR A 5 -1.31 4.99 3.83
N ALA A 6 -1.81 6.22 3.80
CA ALA A 6 -1.83 7.03 2.58
C ALA A 6 -0.40 7.26 2.04
N LYS A 7 0.53 7.61 2.94
CA LYS A 7 1.96 7.78 2.63
C LYS A 7 2.58 6.48 2.13
N LEU A 8 2.30 5.36 2.78
CA LEU A 8 2.80 4.04 2.36
C LEU A 8 2.30 3.66 0.96
N ILE A 9 1.00 3.82 0.68
CA ILE A 9 0.43 3.52 -0.63
C ILE A 9 1.04 4.40 -1.72
N ASN A 10 1.22 5.69 -1.46
CA ASN A 10 1.88 6.58 -2.42
C ASN A 10 3.34 6.15 -2.69
N LYS A 11 4.10 5.80 -1.64
CA LYS A 11 5.49 5.32 -1.80
C LYS A 11 5.55 4.01 -2.58
N TYR A 12 4.66 3.08 -2.26
CA TYR A 12 4.54 1.79 -2.94
C TYR A 12 4.14 1.97 -4.42
N ALA A 13 3.17 2.85 -4.69
CA ALA A 13 2.74 3.18 -6.04
C ALA A 13 3.90 3.72 -6.88
N LEU A 14 4.70 4.65 -6.32
CA LEU A 14 5.88 5.19 -6.98
C LEU A 14 6.93 4.11 -7.26
N ALA A 15 7.25 3.27 -6.27
CA ALA A 15 8.23 2.20 -6.42
C ALA A 15 7.83 1.15 -7.48
N LYS A 16 6.53 0.88 -7.63
CA LYS A 16 5.98 -0.08 -8.61
C LYS A 16 5.60 0.56 -9.95
N GLY A 17 5.77 1.86 -10.14
CA GLY A 17 5.28 2.56 -11.33
C GLY A 17 3.76 2.50 -11.52
N SER A 18 3.01 2.31 -10.43
CA SER A 18 1.56 2.12 -10.42
C SER A 18 0.81 3.38 -10.00
N ASN A 19 -0.48 3.47 -10.33
CA ASN A 19 -1.31 4.62 -9.94
C ASN A 19 -1.79 4.50 -8.47
N ALA A 20 -1.38 5.45 -7.63
CA ALA A 20 -1.78 5.49 -6.22
C ALA A 20 -3.30 5.56 -6.01
N LYS A 21 -4.08 6.12 -6.95
CA LYS A 21 -5.55 6.15 -6.87
C LYS A 21 -6.15 4.74 -6.97
N SER A 22 -5.62 3.90 -7.86
CA SER A 22 -6.09 2.52 -8.03
C SER A 22 -5.82 1.69 -6.79
N ILE A 23 -4.63 1.83 -6.20
CA ILE A 23 -4.24 1.12 -4.97
C ILE A 23 -5.06 1.61 -3.78
N LYS A 24 -5.41 2.90 -3.71
CA LYS A 24 -6.35 3.42 -2.69
C LYS A 24 -7.75 2.88 -2.85
N ARG A 25 -8.22 2.69 -4.10
CA ARG A 25 -9.53 2.07 -4.38
C ARG A 25 -9.55 0.62 -3.91
N GLU A 26 -8.54 -0.17 -4.29
CA GLU A 26 -8.33 -1.55 -3.80
C GLU A 26 -8.27 -1.58 -2.27
N TRP A 27 -7.49 -0.68 -1.65
CA TRP A 27 -7.40 -0.61 -0.21
C TRP A 27 -8.75 -0.43 0.49
N ASN A 28 -9.67 0.36 -0.09
CA ASN A 28 -10.98 0.59 0.53
C ASN A 28 -11.91 -0.61 0.41
N THR A 29 -11.71 -1.51 -0.57
CA THR A 29 -12.51 -2.75 -0.71
C THR A 29 -12.04 -3.86 0.22
N LEU A 30 -10.83 -3.75 0.81
CA LEU A 30 -10.27 -4.74 1.72
C LEU A 30 -10.88 -4.67 3.14
N THR A 31 -11.00 -5.83 3.77
CA THR A 31 -11.31 -5.97 5.21
C THR A 31 -10.13 -5.54 6.10
N ALA A 32 -10.34 -5.45 7.40
CA ALA A 32 -9.29 -5.06 8.35
C ALA A 32 -8.09 -6.03 8.34
N ARG A 33 -8.36 -7.35 8.20
CA ARG A 33 -7.32 -8.38 8.12
C ARG A 33 -6.50 -8.21 6.84
N GLU A 34 -7.17 -8.12 5.70
CA GLU A 34 -6.50 -7.98 4.40
C GLU A 34 -5.71 -6.67 4.31
N LYS A 35 -6.22 -5.58 4.89
CA LYS A 35 -5.47 -4.32 5.01
C LYS A 35 -4.17 -4.51 5.78
N TYR A 36 -4.20 -5.27 6.87
CA TYR A 36 -2.99 -5.57 7.64
C TYR A 36 -1.99 -6.38 6.82
N GLU A 37 -2.43 -7.47 6.18
CA GLU A 37 -1.61 -8.32 5.33
C GLU A 37 -1.01 -7.55 4.15
N ARG A 38 -1.83 -6.76 3.45
CA ARG A 38 -1.43 -5.92 2.32
C ARG A 38 -0.42 -4.86 2.75
N ARG A 39 -0.57 -4.28 3.93
CA ARG A 39 0.40 -3.33 4.50
C ARG A 39 1.76 -3.98 4.76
N GLN A 40 1.77 -5.16 5.37
CA GLN A 40 3.02 -5.90 5.62
C GLN A 40 3.70 -6.29 4.32
N ALA A 41 2.93 -6.74 3.32
CA ALA A 41 3.45 -7.03 1.99
C ALA A 41 4.07 -5.79 1.33
N MET A 42 3.38 -4.64 1.33
CA MET A 42 3.93 -3.39 0.79
C MET A 42 5.22 -2.96 1.50
N LEU A 43 5.30 -3.10 2.82
CA LEU A 43 6.50 -2.79 3.59
C LEU A 43 7.67 -3.72 3.22
N LYS A 44 7.42 -5.02 3.14
CA LYS A 44 8.42 -6.02 2.76
C LYS A 44 8.94 -5.79 1.35
N GLU A 45 8.06 -5.53 0.39
CA GLU A 45 8.45 -5.21 -0.99
C GLU A 45 9.26 -3.91 -1.08
N LEU A 46 8.92 -2.89 -0.29
CA LEU A 46 9.68 -1.64 -0.25
C LEU A 46 11.05 -1.78 0.44
N GLN A 47 11.19 -2.68 1.42
CA GLN A 47 12.46 -2.96 2.10
C GLN A 47 13.39 -3.86 1.28
N GLY A 48 12.84 -4.81 0.50
CA GLY A 48 13.62 -5.70 -0.36
C GLY A 48 14.12 -5.07 -1.66
N ASN A 49 13.78 -3.80 -1.93
CA ASN A 49 14.18 -3.06 -3.12
C ASN A 49 15.17 -1.93 -2.80
N SER A 50 15.93 -2.07 -1.71
CA SER A 50 17.05 -1.20 -1.29
C SER A 50 18.37 -1.93 -1.41
#